data_AF-A0A538PLF2-F1
#
_entry.id   AF-A0A538PLF2-F1
#
_cell.length_a   1.000
_cell.length_b   1.000
_cell.length_c   1.000
_cell.angle_alpha   90.00
_cell.angle_beta   90.00
_cell.angle_gamma   90.00
#
_symmetry.space_group_name_H-M   'P 1'
#
loop_
_entity.id
_entity.type
_entity.pdbx_description
1 polymer ?
#
loop_
_entity_poly.entity_id
_entity_poly.type
_entity_poly.pdbx_seq_one_letter_code
_entity_poly.pdbx_strand_id
1 'polypeptide(L)'
;VHHQVGCGAYQLDLAVADPNQPDHYVLAIEHDGTAYASAGSARDRDRLRAQVLGELGWRVHRIWTLDWWADPEREIQRAHAAIVTAVAASRQRRTQGARRSPERPAPPRAAEGSAPTPRAPRRGSSTSQPFLRGMEPRAAPAAERPPSRAVEPPPAAAGSGPTDAVAAGLADAASRVARGSAPVRIARNAIPIGPYLAASVPAGRRAPDDLYAPRHLGEVGKIIEQVLAAEAPIHIDLLARRVAAYFGIGRLTQRVTDQVRAALNGRGRWGDEDDVVWRLDQDPAGVPPVRVAGQGASARREIHEVPLAEVAAAARIVVERAVGISAGDLVRDAARLLGFSRTTERVVERVTSGVRLAAERELIRIDGGRATLPD
;
A
#
# COMPACT_ATOMS: atom_id res chain seq x y z
N VAL A 1 5.79 13.53 -13.72
CA VAL A 1 5.15 12.30 -14.23
C VAL A 1 4.69 11.51 -13.02
N HIS A 2 3.46 11.03 -13.00
CA HIS A 2 2.88 10.27 -11.89
C HIS A 2 2.57 8.85 -12.35
N HIS A 3 2.72 7.88 -11.47
CA HIS A 3 2.51 6.47 -11.75
C HIS A 3 1.12 6.03 -11.24
N GLN A 4 0.53 5.03 -11.89
CA GLN A 4 -0.70 4.36 -11.43
C GLN A 4 -1.87 5.32 -11.12
N VAL A 5 -2.08 6.30 -12.00
CA VAL A 5 -3.09 7.35 -11.83
C VAL A 5 -4.47 6.83 -12.27
N GLY A 6 -5.45 6.85 -11.37
CA GLY A 6 -6.82 6.41 -11.66
C GLY A 6 -7.54 5.92 -10.40
N CYS A 7 -8.69 5.25 -10.58
CA CYS A 7 -9.51 4.77 -9.48
C CYS A 7 -9.85 3.28 -9.66
N GLY A 8 -9.69 2.50 -8.58
CA GLY A 8 -10.02 1.08 -8.55
C GLY A 8 -9.26 0.26 -9.61
N ALA A 9 -10.00 -0.52 -10.40
CA ALA A 9 -9.44 -1.37 -11.46
C ALA A 9 -8.98 -0.60 -12.72
N TYR A 10 -9.25 0.71 -12.80
CA TYR A 10 -8.93 1.54 -13.96
C TYR A 10 -7.82 2.53 -13.62
N GLN A 11 -6.60 2.00 -13.48
CA GLN A 11 -5.38 2.80 -13.26
C GLN A 11 -4.56 2.88 -14.54
N LEU A 12 -4.00 4.06 -14.81
CA LEU A 12 -3.05 4.30 -15.89
C LEU A 12 -1.64 4.08 -15.39
N ASP A 13 -0.81 3.37 -16.15
CA ASP A 13 0.55 3.05 -15.73
C ASP A 13 1.37 4.32 -15.48
N LEU A 14 1.28 5.29 -16.39
CA LEU A 14 1.85 6.63 -16.22
C LEU A 14 0.87 7.72 -16.67
N ALA A 15 0.89 8.84 -15.96
CA ALA A 15 0.24 10.08 -16.36
C ALA A 15 1.23 11.24 -16.32
N VAL A 16 1.23 12.04 -17.38
CA VAL A 16 2.13 13.18 -17.55
C VAL A 16 1.34 14.45 -17.30
N ALA A 17 1.69 15.16 -16.23
CA ALA A 17 1.14 16.46 -15.89
C ALA A 17 1.69 17.56 -16.81
N ASP A 18 0.90 18.61 -17.06
CA ASP A 18 1.42 19.84 -17.66
C ASP A 18 2.41 20.48 -16.68
N PRO A 19 3.65 20.79 -17.09
CA PRO A 19 4.62 21.43 -16.21
C PRO A 19 4.15 22.78 -15.63
N ASN A 20 3.19 23.45 -16.28
CA ASN A 20 2.64 24.72 -15.82
C ASN A 20 1.35 24.55 -14.98
N GLN A 21 0.80 23.34 -14.93
CA GLN A 21 -0.40 22.98 -14.17
C GLN A 21 -0.25 21.53 -13.66
N PRO A 22 0.42 21.33 -12.52
CA PRO A 22 0.72 19.99 -12.01
C PRO A 22 -0.52 19.15 -11.70
N ASP A 23 -1.68 19.80 -11.50
CA ASP A 23 -2.97 19.14 -11.26
C ASP A 23 -3.70 18.72 -12.55
N HIS A 24 -3.19 19.10 -13.73
CA HIS A 24 -3.79 18.78 -15.02
C HIS A 24 -2.87 17.86 -15.84
N TYR A 25 -3.40 16.68 -16.19
CA TYR A 25 -2.65 15.72 -17.02
C TYR A 25 -2.97 15.87 -18.49
N VAL A 26 -1.94 15.71 -19.31
CA VAL A 26 -2.00 15.95 -20.76
C VAL A 26 -1.75 14.68 -21.58
N LEU A 27 -1.12 13.67 -20.99
CA LEU A 27 -0.81 12.40 -21.64
C LEU A 27 -0.92 11.25 -20.62
N ALA A 28 -1.65 10.22 -21.01
CA ALA A 28 -1.62 8.89 -20.42
C ALA A 28 -0.66 8.00 -21.21
N ILE A 29 0.24 7.28 -20.52
CA ILE A 29 1.06 6.23 -21.12
C ILE A 29 0.64 4.90 -20.53
N GLU A 30 0.28 3.97 -21.40
CA GLU A 30 -0.16 2.62 -21.04
C GLU A 30 0.83 1.59 -21.60
N HIS A 31 1.07 0.54 -20.84
CA HIS A 31 1.78 -0.64 -21.32
C HIS A 31 0.87 -1.87 -21.27
N ASP A 32 1.06 -2.80 -22.20
CA ASP A 32 0.26 -4.02 -22.40
C ASP A 32 0.38 -5.10 -21.31
N GLY A 33 0.81 -4.71 -20.10
CA GLY A 33 0.97 -5.57 -18.93
C GLY A 33 -0.33 -5.95 -18.20
N THR A 34 -0.22 -6.40 -16.96
CA THR A 34 -1.36 -6.92 -16.16
C THR A 34 -2.47 -5.90 -15.92
N ALA A 35 -2.14 -4.60 -15.88
CA ALA A 35 -3.11 -3.50 -15.83
C ALA A 35 -3.91 -3.32 -17.13
N TYR A 36 -3.33 -3.68 -18.28
CA TYR A 36 -4.01 -3.75 -19.58
C TYR A 36 -4.82 -5.05 -19.72
N ALA A 37 -4.41 -6.13 -19.08
CA ALA A 37 -5.13 -7.41 -19.10
C ALA A 37 -6.34 -7.45 -18.14
N SER A 38 -6.39 -6.59 -17.11
CA SER A 38 -7.41 -6.61 -16.04
C SER A 38 -8.75 -5.93 -16.38
N ALA A 39 -8.87 -5.25 -17.51
CA ALA A 39 -10.10 -4.57 -17.90
C ALA A 39 -11.11 -5.53 -18.56
N GLY A 40 -12.38 -5.41 -18.14
CA GLY A 40 -13.41 -6.44 -18.28
C GLY A 40 -13.77 -6.89 -19.70
N SER A 41 -13.54 -6.05 -20.72
CA SER A 41 -13.69 -6.46 -22.13
C SER A 41 -12.68 -5.74 -23.04
N ALA A 42 -12.32 -6.33 -24.19
CA ALA A 42 -11.45 -5.69 -25.19
C ALA A 42 -12.02 -4.34 -25.71
N ARG A 43 -13.36 -4.19 -25.73
CA ARG A 43 -14.02 -2.95 -26.15
C ARG A 43 -13.82 -1.82 -25.14
N ASP A 44 -13.90 -2.14 -23.85
CA ASP A 44 -13.69 -1.16 -22.78
C ASP A 44 -12.23 -0.69 -22.72
N ARG A 45 -11.30 -1.61 -23.02
CA ARG A 45 -9.86 -1.35 -23.11
C ARG A 45 -9.47 -0.42 -24.25
N ASP A 46 -10.01 -0.66 -25.44
CA ASP A 46 -9.51 -0.02 -26.65
C ASP A 46 -10.32 1.17 -27.14
N ARG A 47 -11.60 1.26 -26.79
CA ARG A 47 -12.47 2.36 -27.25
C ARG A 47 -12.93 3.26 -26.12
N LEU A 48 -13.53 2.69 -25.08
CA LEU A 48 -14.15 3.48 -24.02
C LEU A 48 -13.11 4.29 -23.22
N ARG A 49 -11.97 3.66 -22.89
CA ARG A 49 -10.90 4.31 -22.14
C ARG A 49 -10.24 5.45 -22.89
N ALA A 50 -9.91 5.24 -24.16
CA ALA A 50 -9.36 6.27 -25.02
C ALA A 50 -10.35 7.43 -25.22
N GLN A 51 -11.65 7.13 -25.31
CA GLN A 51 -12.70 8.14 -25.41
C GLN A 51 -12.83 8.97 -24.13
N VAL A 52 -12.93 8.34 -22.95
CA VAL A 52 -13.05 9.03 -21.66
C VAL A 52 -11.83 9.91 -21.40
N LEU A 53 -10.62 9.41 -21.65
CA LEU A 53 -9.40 10.19 -21.48
C LEU A 53 -9.33 11.34 -22.49
N GLY A 54 -9.80 11.12 -23.72
CA GLY A 54 -9.94 12.16 -24.72
C GLY A 54 -10.91 13.28 -24.29
N GLU A 55 -12.05 12.92 -23.69
CA GLU A 55 -13.04 13.87 -23.14
C GLU A 55 -12.46 14.68 -21.97
N LEU A 56 -11.58 14.08 -21.17
CA LEU A 56 -10.84 14.78 -20.11
C LEU A 56 -9.69 15.67 -20.64
N GLY A 57 -9.44 15.64 -21.95
CA GLY A 57 -8.40 16.44 -22.62
C GLY A 57 -7.04 15.75 -22.72
N TRP A 58 -6.96 14.48 -22.32
CA TRP A 58 -5.73 13.70 -22.26
C TRP A 58 -5.53 12.98 -23.58
N ARG A 59 -4.27 12.88 -24.00
CA ARG A 59 -3.88 11.99 -25.09
C ARG A 59 -3.50 10.63 -24.51
N VAL A 60 -3.62 9.57 -25.30
CA VAL A 60 -3.18 8.23 -24.91
C VAL A 60 -2.00 7.81 -25.78
N HIS A 61 -0.94 7.30 -25.15
CA HIS A 61 0.21 6.71 -25.81
C HIS A 61 0.41 5.30 -25.28
N ARG A 62 0.71 4.34 -26.15
CA ARG A 62 0.84 2.93 -25.78
C ARG A 62 2.24 2.44 -26.12
N ILE A 63 2.81 1.68 -25.19
CA ILE A 63 4.09 0.99 -25.34
C ILE A 63 3.81 -0.50 -25.19
N TRP A 64 4.03 -1.26 -26.25
CA TRP A 64 3.84 -2.71 -26.22
C TRP A 64 5.12 -3.40 -25.75
N THR A 65 5.00 -4.41 -24.91
CA THR A 65 6.14 -5.16 -24.36
C THR A 65 6.96 -5.81 -25.48
N LEU A 66 6.31 -6.23 -26.57
CA LEU A 66 6.98 -6.80 -27.74
C LEU A 66 7.79 -5.74 -28.52
N ASP A 67 7.22 -4.55 -28.73
CA ASP A 67 7.90 -3.46 -29.43
C ASP A 67 9.07 -2.91 -28.59
N TRP A 68 8.84 -2.80 -27.27
CA TRP A 68 9.87 -2.41 -26.31
C TRP A 68 11.01 -3.42 -26.25
N TRP A 69 10.73 -4.72 -26.32
CA TRP A 69 11.76 -5.75 -26.36
C TRP A 69 12.56 -5.71 -27.68
N ALA A 70 11.92 -5.39 -28.80
CA ALA A 70 12.55 -5.31 -30.10
C ALA A 70 13.47 -4.10 -30.26
N ASP A 71 13.03 -2.91 -29.83
CA ASP A 71 13.80 -1.67 -29.91
C ASP A 71 13.38 -0.68 -28.79
N PRO A 72 13.98 -0.82 -27.59
CA PRO A 72 13.64 0.04 -26.46
C PRO A 72 13.94 1.52 -26.74
N GLU A 73 15.03 1.81 -27.46
CA GLU A 73 15.44 3.17 -27.76
C GLU A 73 14.41 3.87 -28.65
N ARG A 74 13.90 3.19 -29.67
CA ARG A 74 12.82 3.70 -30.52
C ARG A 74 11.54 3.97 -29.75
N GLU A 75 11.15 3.07 -28.84
CA GLU A 75 9.94 3.28 -28.04
C GLU A 75 10.11 4.40 -27.00
N ILE A 76 11.31 4.58 -26.44
CA ILE A 76 11.67 5.76 -25.63
C ILE A 76 11.54 7.04 -26.46
N GLN A 77 12.10 7.06 -27.68
CA GLN A 77 12.02 8.21 -28.59
C GLN A 77 10.56 8.57 -28.92
N ARG A 78 9.72 7.57 -29.19
CA ARG A 78 8.29 7.76 -29.45
C ARG A 78 7.53 8.29 -28.24
N ALA A 79 7.79 7.74 -27.06
CA ALA A 79 7.17 8.20 -25.82
C ALA A 79 7.57 9.66 -25.52
N HIS A 80 8.86 9.99 -25.70
CA HIS A 80 9.36 11.34 -25.54
C HIS A 80 8.70 12.32 -26.53
N ALA A 81 8.61 11.96 -27.82
CA ALA A 81 7.93 12.78 -28.83
C ALA A 81 6.44 12.98 -28.51
N ALA A 82 5.76 11.95 -27.99
CA ALA A 82 4.37 12.04 -27.55
C ALA A 82 4.20 13.01 -26.36
N ILE A 83 5.12 12.99 -25.40
CA ILE A 83 5.14 13.91 -24.25
C ILE A 83 5.30 15.36 -24.73
N VAL A 84 6.30 15.61 -25.56
CA VAL A 84 6.58 16.96 -26.11
C VAL A 84 5.36 17.49 -26.85
N THR A 85 4.75 16.67 -27.70
CA THR A 85 3.55 17.03 -28.47
C THR A 85 2.36 17.32 -27.56
N ALA A 86 2.12 16.50 -26.53
CA ALA A 86 1.00 16.68 -25.60
C ALA A 86 1.12 17.99 -24.80
N VAL A 87 2.33 18.29 -24.30
CA VAL A 87 2.59 19.54 -23.58
C VAL A 87 2.46 20.75 -24.50
N ALA A 88 2.95 20.68 -25.74
CA ALA A 88 2.80 21.77 -26.71
C ALA A 88 1.32 22.03 -27.06
N ALA A 89 0.53 20.99 -27.28
CA ALA A 89 -0.91 21.11 -27.55
C ALA A 89 -1.68 21.71 -26.36
N SER A 90 -1.33 21.35 -25.12
CA SER A 90 -1.89 21.98 -23.91
C SER A 90 -1.61 23.49 -23.87
N ARG A 91 -0.37 23.89 -24.14
CA ARG A 91 0.04 25.30 -24.21
C ARG A 91 -0.73 26.08 -25.29
N GLN A 92 -0.95 25.47 -26.45
CA GLN A 92 -1.71 26.08 -27.56
C GLN A 92 -3.20 26.22 -27.25
N ARG A 93 -3.84 25.21 -26.64
CA ARG A 93 -5.25 25.30 -26.22
C ARG A 93 -5.49 26.42 -25.21
N ARG A 94 -4.56 26.60 -24.26
CA ARG A 94 -4.63 27.69 -23.28
C ARG A 94 -4.48 29.08 -23.90
N THR A 95 -3.54 29.25 -24.82
CA THR A 95 -3.35 30.53 -25.53
C THR A 95 -4.53 30.86 -26.43
N GLN A 96 -5.21 29.86 -27.02
CA GLN A 96 -6.45 30.05 -27.77
C GLN A 96 -7.68 30.27 -26.89
N GLY A 97 -7.78 29.59 -25.74
CA GLY A 97 -8.87 29.77 -24.76
C GLY A 97 -8.86 31.16 -24.10
N ALA A 98 -7.67 31.69 -23.78
CA ALA A 98 -7.51 33.04 -23.27
C ALA A 98 -7.91 34.14 -24.28
N ARG A 99 -7.87 33.84 -25.59
CA ARG A 99 -8.34 34.74 -26.66
C ARG A 99 -9.85 34.66 -26.91
N ARG A 100 -10.56 33.67 -26.34
CA ARG A 100 -11.99 33.39 -26.60
C ARG A 100 -12.94 33.77 -25.47
N SER A 101 -12.48 34.28 -24.32
CA SER A 101 -13.37 34.82 -23.30
C SER A 101 -14.09 36.07 -23.84
N PRO A 102 -15.41 36.09 -24.01
CA PRO A 102 -16.12 37.32 -24.29
C PRO A 102 -16.17 38.15 -23.01
N GLU A 103 -15.76 39.40 -23.14
CA GLU A 103 -15.89 40.44 -22.13
C GLU A 103 -17.36 40.50 -21.67
N ARG A 104 -17.60 40.13 -20.41
CA ARG A 104 -18.94 40.15 -19.83
C ARG A 104 -19.22 41.59 -19.39
N PRO A 105 -20.25 42.28 -19.94
CA PRO A 105 -20.51 43.65 -19.54
C PRO A 105 -21.00 43.69 -18.10
N ALA A 106 -20.50 44.66 -17.35
CA ALA A 106 -20.82 44.88 -15.94
C ALA A 106 -22.33 45.14 -15.74
N PRO A 107 -22.93 44.69 -14.62
CA PRO A 107 -24.34 44.94 -14.36
C PRO A 107 -24.59 46.42 -14.01
N PRO A 108 -25.70 47.03 -14.46
CA PRO A 108 -26.06 48.39 -14.09
C PRO A 108 -26.61 48.44 -12.66
N ARG A 109 -26.38 49.59 -12.01
CA ARG A 109 -26.71 49.87 -10.60
C ARG A 109 -28.13 50.43 -10.46
N ALA A 110 -28.91 49.76 -9.61
CA ALA A 110 -30.07 50.18 -8.79
C ALA A 110 -31.25 51.00 -9.38
N ALA A 111 -32.49 50.51 -9.14
CA ALA A 111 -33.63 51.32 -8.74
C ALA A 111 -34.64 50.49 -7.92
N GLU A 112 -35.31 51.16 -6.98
CA GLU A 112 -36.12 50.71 -5.85
C GLU A 112 -37.52 50.16 -6.21
N GLY A 113 -38.17 49.43 -5.29
CA GLY A 113 -39.65 49.33 -5.28
C GLY A 113 -40.28 48.06 -4.66
N SER A 114 -40.72 48.19 -3.41
CA SER A 114 -41.89 47.55 -2.74
C SER A 114 -42.06 46.02 -2.61
N ALA A 115 -42.26 45.62 -1.35
CA ALA A 115 -42.88 44.36 -0.87
C ALA A 115 -44.41 44.31 -1.20
N PRO A 116 -45.18 43.20 -1.03
CA PRO A 116 -45.28 42.41 0.21
C PRO A 116 -45.44 40.87 0.08
N THR A 117 -45.28 40.21 1.23
CA THR A 117 -45.51 38.80 1.57
C THR A 117 -46.98 38.35 1.44
N PRO A 118 -47.28 37.05 1.29
CA PRO A 118 -47.79 36.27 2.44
C PRO A 118 -47.28 34.80 2.47
N ARG A 119 -46.78 34.30 3.61
CA ARG A 119 -47.44 33.52 4.68
C ARG A 119 -48.04 32.16 4.24
N ALA A 120 -47.46 31.10 4.83
CA ALA A 120 -47.91 29.71 4.78
C ALA A 120 -49.25 29.46 5.54
N PRO A 121 -49.89 28.31 5.30
CA PRO A 121 -50.68 27.63 6.31
C PRO A 121 -50.10 26.26 6.71
N ARG A 122 -50.38 25.89 7.96
CA ARG A 122 -50.13 24.60 8.60
C ARG A 122 -51.44 23.81 8.74
N ARG A 123 -51.27 22.48 8.82
CA ARG A 123 -52.06 21.44 9.55
C ARG A 123 -53.38 20.89 8.97
N GLY A 124 -53.52 19.58 9.18
CA GLY A 124 -54.74 18.76 9.19
C GLY A 124 -54.46 17.38 8.58
N SER A 125 -54.01 16.35 9.31
CA SER A 125 -54.74 15.41 10.20
C SER A 125 -55.65 14.40 9.49
N SER A 126 -55.61 13.16 10.02
CA SER A 126 -56.63 12.08 9.94
C SER A 126 -56.47 11.08 8.79
N THR A 127 -56.66 9.76 8.90
CA THR A 127 -56.75 8.70 9.93
C THR A 127 -56.75 7.37 9.14
N SER A 128 -56.58 6.25 9.84
CA SER A 128 -57.09 4.90 9.50
C SER A 128 -56.11 3.90 8.86
N GLN A 129 -55.42 3.20 9.74
CA GLN A 129 -55.22 1.74 9.68
C GLN A 129 -56.58 1.03 9.96
N PRO A 130 -56.81 -0.26 9.57
CA PRO A 130 -56.28 -1.38 10.37
C PRO A 130 -55.98 -2.73 9.67
N PHE A 131 -55.04 -3.46 10.30
CA PHE A 131 -55.04 -4.91 10.62
C PHE A 131 -54.96 -6.00 9.53
N LEU A 132 -53.97 -6.91 9.70
CA LEU A 132 -54.08 -8.33 10.17
C LEU A 132 -52.66 -8.95 10.17
N ARG A 133 -52.03 -9.30 11.31
CA ARG A 133 -52.04 -10.61 12.03
C ARG A 133 -51.89 -11.79 11.05
N GLY A 134 -50.84 -12.62 11.00
CA GLY A 134 -49.99 -13.22 12.03
C GLY A 134 -50.19 -14.74 11.97
N MET A 135 -49.10 -15.54 11.85
CA MET A 135 -48.89 -16.89 12.40
C MET A 135 -47.92 -17.76 11.57
N GLU A 136 -46.87 -18.25 12.24
CA GLU A 136 -46.16 -19.51 11.94
C GLU A 136 -47.11 -20.71 12.05
N PRO A 137 -46.71 -21.91 11.56
CA PRO A 137 -46.28 -22.92 12.54
C PRO A 137 -45.21 -23.95 12.08
N ARG A 138 -44.34 -24.31 13.03
CA ARG A 138 -44.01 -25.66 13.59
C ARG A 138 -43.40 -26.80 12.73
N ALA A 139 -42.52 -27.55 13.42
CA ALA A 139 -41.56 -28.56 12.97
C ALA A 139 -41.96 -30.06 13.03
N ALA A 140 -41.04 -30.89 12.48
CA ALA A 140 -40.67 -32.31 12.72
C ALA A 140 -41.30 -33.39 11.79
N PRO A 141 -40.69 -34.62 11.60
CA PRO A 141 -39.59 -35.26 12.35
C PRO A 141 -38.49 -36.00 11.52
N ALA A 142 -37.71 -36.83 12.23
CA ALA A 142 -36.37 -37.40 11.99
C ALA A 142 -36.26 -38.71 11.18
N ALA A 143 -35.02 -39.06 10.81
CA ALA A 143 -34.56 -40.42 10.50
C ALA A 143 -33.10 -40.64 10.97
N GLU A 144 -32.83 -41.83 11.53
CA GLU A 144 -31.64 -42.22 12.32
C GLU A 144 -30.53 -42.98 11.56
N ARG A 145 -29.33 -43.01 12.21
CA ARG A 145 -28.31 -44.12 12.36
C ARG A 145 -26.87 -43.76 11.88
N PRO A 146 -25.79 -44.41 12.40
CA PRO A 146 -25.29 -44.56 13.78
C PRO A 146 -23.76 -44.17 13.87
N PRO A 147 -22.99 -44.41 14.96
CA PRO A 147 -21.96 -43.48 15.44
C PRO A 147 -20.50 -43.82 15.07
N SER A 148 -19.61 -42.81 15.05
CA SER A 148 -18.16 -43.01 15.19
C SER A 148 -17.56 -42.05 16.21
N ARG A 149 -17.22 -42.65 17.36
CA ARG A 149 -16.16 -42.37 18.35
C ARG A 149 -15.76 -40.91 18.63
N ALA A 150 -16.13 -40.47 19.83
CA ALA A 150 -15.69 -39.26 20.50
C ALA A 150 -14.17 -39.25 20.78
N VAL A 151 -13.54 -38.10 20.54
CA VAL A 151 -12.34 -37.65 21.23
C VAL A 151 -12.76 -36.38 21.98
N GLU A 152 -12.67 -36.41 23.30
CA GLU A 152 -12.99 -35.26 24.17
C GLU A 152 -12.06 -34.08 23.86
N PRO A 153 -12.58 -32.84 23.74
CA PRO A 153 -11.76 -31.64 23.86
C PRO A 153 -11.51 -31.34 25.35
N PRO A 154 -10.32 -30.83 25.72
CA PRO A 154 -10.04 -30.40 27.09
C PRO A 154 -10.93 -29.21 27.49
N PRO A 155 -11.16 -29.00 28.80
CA PRO A 155 -12.19 -28.10 29.29
C PRO A 155 -11.91 -26.63 28.94
N ALA A 156 -12.99 -25.93 28.60
CA ALA A 156 -13.01 -24.49 28.41
C ALA A 156 -12.55 -23.77 29.68
N ALA A 157 -11.36 -23.17 29.63
CA ALA A 157 -10.98 -22.12 30.57
C ALA A 157 -11.73 -20.85 30.18
N ALA A 158 -12.69 -20.45 31.01
CA ALA A 158 -13.26 -19.10 30.99
C ALA A 158 -12.21 -18.12 31.54
N GLY A 159 -11.83 -17.12 30.74
CA GLY A 159 -10.99 -16.00 31.17
C GLY A 159 -10.21 -15.37 30.01
N SER A 160 -10.63 -14.15 29.62
CA SER A 160 -9.91 -13.15 28.80
C SER A 160 -9.23 -13.63 27.51
N GLY A 161 -9.83 -13.33 26.35
CA GLY A 161 -9.18 -13.52 25.06
C GLY A 161 -7.87 -12.72 24.95
N PRO A 162 -6.98 -13.07 23.99
CA PRO A 162 -5.69 -12.39 23.78
C PRO A 162 -5.82 -10.88 23.45
N THR A 163 -7.02 -10.37 23.23
CA THR A 163 -7.30 -8.96 22.93
C THR A 163 -7.07 -8.04 24.14
N ASP A 164 -7.40 -8.46 25.36
CA ASP A 164 -7.30 -7.60 26.54
C ASP A 164 -5.86 -7.46 27.03
N ALA A 165 -5.08 -8.55 26.93
CA ALA A 165 -3.65 -8.53 27.22
C ALA A 165 -2.86 -7.67 26.22
N VAL A 166 -3.21 -7.74 24.93
CA VAL A 166 -2.60 -6.91 23.87
C VAL A 166 -2.95 -5.44 24.08
N ALA A 167 -4.20 -5.12 24.43
CA ALA A 167 -4.62 -3.75 24.74
C ALA A 167 -3.89 -3.19 25.97
N ALA A 168 -3.74 -3.97 27.04
CA ALA A 168 -3.00 -3.57 28.23
C ALA A 168 -1.51 -3.33 27.96
N GLY A 169 -0.86 -4.22 27.19
CA GLY A 169 0.56 -4.09 26.84
C GLY A 169 0.89 -2.95 25.85
N LEU A 170 -0.10 -2.47 25.09
CA LEU A 170 0.03 -1.30 24.23
C LEU A 170 -0.19 0.02 25.00
N ALA A 171 -1.08 0.04 25.99
CA ALA A 171 -1.31 1.20 26.84
C ALA A 171 -0.10 1.56 27.74
N ASP A 172 0.63 0.56 28.25
CA ASP A 172 1.83 0.80 29.08
C ASP A 172 3.00 1.39 28.26
N ALA A 173 3.13 1.00 26.99
CA ALA A 173 4.21 1.47 26.11
C ALA A 173 4.01 2.93 25.68
N ALA A 174 2.76 3.36 25.46
CA ALA A 174 2.43 4.75 25.13
C ALA A 174 2.78 5.75 26.26
N SER A 175 2.98 5.27 27.50
CA SER A 175 3.40 6.12 28.62
C SER A 175 4.91 6.40 28.67
N ARG A 176 5.73 5.78 27.81
CA ARG A 176 7.19 5.97 27.72
C ARG A 176 7.60 6.68 26.43
N VAL A 177 7.02 7.85 26.15
CA VAL A 177 7.46 8.68 25.00
C VAL A 177 8.77 9.40 25.38
N ALA A 178 9.87 8.97 24.78
CA ALA A 178 11.12 9.72 24.79
C ALA A 178 10.95 10.98 23.93
N ARG A 179 10.96 12.16 24.58
CA ARG A 179 10.95 13.47 23.94
C ARG A 179 12.18 13.64 23.07
N GLY A 180 12.04 13.81 21.75
CA GLY A 180 13.19 14.21 20.92
C GLY A 180 13.02 14.28 19.40
N SER A 181 12.11 13.53 18.77
CA SER A 181 11.91 13.59 17.32
C SER A 181 10.66 14.36 16.96
N ALA A 182 10.76 15.31 16.03
CA ALA A 182 9.59 16.03 15.53
C ALA A 182 8.58 15.04 14.90
N PRO A 183 7.27 15.22 15.11
CA PRO A 183 6.25 14.35 14.52
C PRO A 183 6.41 14.28 13.01
N VAL A 184 6.50 13.06 12.47
CA VAL A 184 6.48 12.84 11.02
C VAL A 184 5.06 13.15 10.54
N ARG A 185 4.86 14.33 9.93
CA ARG A 185 3.57 14.70 9.34
C ARG A 185 3.38 13.98 8.00
N ILE A 186 2.45 13.03 7.97
CA ILE A 186 2.14 12.23 6.79
C ILE A 186 0.74 12.60 6.30
N ALA A 187 0.63 13.05 5.05
CA ALA A 187 -0.65 13.31 4.43
C ALA A 187 -1.49 12.03 4.31
N ARG A 188 -2.82 12.19 4.29
CA ARG A 188 -3.73 11.05 4.07
C ARG A 188 -3.41 10.34 2.76
N ASN A 189 -3.43 9.02 2.77
CA ASN A 189 -3.10 8.12 1.65
C ASN A 189 -1.69 8.30 1.06
N ALA A 190 -0.75 8.91 1.79
CA ALA A 190 0.60 9.13 1.28
C ALA A 190 1.52 7.90 1.37
N ILE A 191 1.17 6.89 2.19
CA ILE A 191 1.98 5.66 2.33
C ILE A 191 1.64 4.72 1.17
N PRO A 192 2.60 4.43 0.26
CA PRO A 192 2.34 3.54 -0.86
C PRO A 192 2.13 2.10 -0.39
N ILE A 193 1.25 1.38 -1.08
CA ILE A 193 1.04 -0.06 -0.90
C ILE A 193 1.32 -0.75 -2.23
N GLY A 194 2.19 -1.75 -2.23
CA GLY A 194 2.53 -2.50 -3.44
C GLY A 194 2.92 -3.94 -3.13
N PRO A 195 3.04 -4.81 -4.14
CA PRO A 195 3.52 -6.16 -3.94
C PRO A 195 4.99 -6.14 -3.50
N TYR A 196 5.37 -7.04 -2.60
CA TYR A 196 6.76 -7.32 -2.32
C TYR A 196 7.39 -8.02 -3.53
N LEU A 197 8.44 -7.40 -4.08
CA LEU A 197 9.19 -7.89 -5.22
C LEU A 197 10.55 -8.38 -4.74
N ALA A 198 10.74 -9.69 -4.77
CA ALA A 198 12.03 -10.31 -4.47
C ALA A 198 13.07 -9.86 -5.50
N ALA A 199 14.27 -9.53 -5.02
CA ALA A 199 15.42 -9.26 -5.87
C ALA A 199 15.70 -10.47 -6.76
N SER A 200 15.76 -10.24 -8.07
CA SER A 200 16.23 -11.26 -9.01
C SER A 200 17.75 -11.31 -8.92
N VAL A 201 18.25 -12.33 -8.23
CA VAL A 201 19.68 -12.63 -8.13
C VAL A 201 19.96 -13.80 -9.07
N PRO A 202 20.76 -13.63 -10.14
CA PRO A 202 21.07 -14.71 -11.05
C PRO A 202 21.66 -15.90 -10.31
N ALA A 203 21.39 -17.12 -10.76
CA ALA A 203 22.15 -18.27 -10.28
C ALA A 203 23.62 -18.07 -10.68
N GLY A 204 24.46 -17.74 -9.70
CA GLY A 204 25.87 -17.51 -9.93
C GLY A 204 26.57 -18.81 -10.33
N ARG A 205 27.67 -18.68 -11.07
CA ARG A 205 28.55 -19.82 -11.44
C ARG A 205 29.58 -20.12 -10.34
N ARG A 206 29.33 -19.71 -9.10
CA ARG A 206 30.28 -19.76 -7.98
C ARG A 206 30.04 -20.98 -7.11
N ALA A 207 31.09 -21.45 -6.46
CA ALA A 207 30.98 -22.47 -5.43
C ALA A 207 30.55 -21.85 -4.09
N PRO A 208 29.92 -22.62 -3.19
CA PRO A 208 29.56 -22.16 -1.84
C PRO A 208 30.71 -21.49 -1.07
N ASP A 209 31.93 -22.01 -1.19
CA ASP A 209 33.11 -21.49 -0.48
C ASP A 209 33.57 -20.12 -1.01
N ASP A 210 33.19 -19.75 -2.24
CA ASP A 210 33.56 -18.46 -2.82
C ASP A 210 32.89 -17.28 -2.08
N LEU A 211 31.79 -17.51 -1.36
CA LEU A 211 31.17 -16.49 -0.50
C LEU A 211 32.13 -15.94 0.58
N TYR A 212 33.07 -16.78 1.04
CA TYR A 212 34.02 -16.45 2.10
C TYR A 212 35.40 -16.06 1.58
N ALA A 213 35.68 -16.29 0.30
CA ALA A 213 36.99 -16.06 -0.27
C ALA A 213 37.28 -14.55 -0.42
N PRO A 214 38.41 -14.02 0.09
CA PRO A 214 38.74 -12.60 0.04
C PRO A 214 38.65 -11.98 -1.38
N ARG A 215 39.06 -12.75 -2.39
CA ARG A 215 39.00 -12.35 -3.81
C ARG A 215 37.60 -12.11 -4.36
N HIS A 216 36.56 -12.67 -3.72
CA HIS A 216 35.16 -12.57 -4.13
C HIS A 216 34.34 -11.59 -3.26
N LEU A 217 34.93 -10.98 -2.22
CA LEU A 217 34.20 -10.04 -1.35
C LEU A 217 33.65 -8.82 -2.10
N GLY A 218 34.35 -8.35 -3.15
CA GLY A 218 33.83 -7.30 -4.02
C GLY A 218 32.59 -7.72 -4.81
N GLU A 219 32.51 -8.99 -5.22
CA GLU A 219 31.34 -9.56 -5.90
C GLU A 219 30.17 -9.73 -4.93
N VAL A 220 30.42 -10.23 -3.72
CA VAL A 220 29.43 -10.28 -2.62
C VAL A 220 28.84 -8.89 -2.37
N GLY A 221 29.69 -7.86 -2.29
CA GLY A 221 29.26 -6.48 -2.10
C GLY A 221 28.31 -5.97 -3.19
N LYS A 222 28.60 -6.25 -4.47
CA LYS A 222 27.73 -5.88 -5.59
C LYS A 222 26.36 -6.56 -5.53
N ILE A 223 26.33 -7.83 -5.14
CA ILE A 223 25.07 -8.57 -4.97
C ILE A 223 24.25 -7.98 -3.82
N ILE A 224 24.91 -7.65 -2.70
CA ILE A 224 24.26 -6.97 -1.57
C ILE A 224 23.64 -5.65 -2.03
N GLU A 225 24.39 -4.81 -2.75
CA GLU A 225 23.89 -3.54 -3.28
C GLU A 225 22.69 -3.74 -4.22
N GLN A 226 22.73 -4.74 -5.10
CA GLN A 226 21.61 -5.10 -5.98
C GLN A 226 20.36 -5.53 -5.19
N VAL A 227 20.52 -6.35 -4.15
CA VAL A 227 19.40 -6.79 -3.31
C VAL A 227 18.85 -5.61 -2.51
N LEU A 228 19.71 -4.78 -1.90
CA LEU A 228 19.29 -3.58 -1.17
C LEU A 228 18.55 -2.60 -2.06
N ALA A 229 18.99 -2.40 -3.31
CA ALA A 229 18.32 -1.52 -4.27
C ALA A 229 16.85 -1.91 -4.50
N ALA A 230 16.55 -3.21 -4.53
CA ALA A 230 15.21 -3.74 -4.77
C ALA A 230 14.38 -3.92 -3.48
N GLU A 231 15.02 -4.34 -2.38
CA GLU A 231 14.32 -4.87 -1.21
C GLU A 231 14.52 -4.07 0.08
N ALA A 232 15.36 -3.04 0.13
CA ALA A 232 15.53 -2.27 1.36
C ALA A 232 14.27 -1.43 1.69
N PRO A 233 13.86 -1.34 2.97
CA PRO A 233 14.46 -1.97 4.15
C PRO A 233 14.29 -3.49 4.17
N ILE A 234 15.33 -4.27 4.46
CA ILE A 234 15.30 -5.73 4.38
C ILE A 234 15.86 -6.36 5.65
N HIS A 235 15.24 -7.45 6.11
CA HIS A 235 15.77 -8.26 7.20
C HIS A 235 17.05 -9.01 6.77
N ILE A 236 18.04 -9.08 7.67
CA ILE A 236 19.37 -9.63 7.39
C ILE A 236 19.33 -11.08 6.92
N ASP A 237 18.44 -11.91 7.46
CA ASP A 237 18.30 -13.30 7.01
C ASP A 237 17.74 -13.42 5.59
N LEU A 238 16.88 -12.48 5.18
CA LEU A 238 16.34 -12.46 3.83
C LEU A 238 17.42 -12.02 2.85
N LEU A 239 18.17 -10.95 3.19
CA LEU A 239 19.35 -10.52 2.45
C LEU A 239 20.37 -11.66 2.32
N ALA A 240 20.69 -12.32 3.43
CA ALA A 240 21.64 -13.42 3.45
C ALA A 240 21.16 -14.60 2.60
N ARG A 241 19.86 -14.91 2.58
CA ARG A 241 19.28 -15.93 1.71
C ARG A 241 19.38 -15.56 0.23
N ARG A 242 19.18 -14.29 -0.14
CA ARG A 242 19.37 -13.79 -1.53
C ARG A 242 20.82 -13.92 -1.99
N VAL A 243 21.76 -13.51 -1.14
CA VAL A 243 23.19 -13.62 -1.43
C VAL A 243 23.61 -15.09 -1.49
N ALA A 244 23.20 -15.91 -0.53
CA ALA A 244 23.50 -17.35 -0.48
C ALA A 244 23.04 -18.09 -1.74
N ALA A 245 21.85 -17.77 -2.25
CA ALA A 245 21.32 -18.36 -3.47
C ALA A 245 22.22 -18.13 -4.68
N TYR A 246 22.90 -16.98 -4.78
CA TYR A 246 23.89 -16.71 -5.84
C TYR A 246 25.05 -17.71 -5.83
N PHE A 247 25.50 -18.11 -4.64
CA PHE A 247 26.62 -19.05 -4.45
C PHE A 247 26.17 -20.52 -4.40
N GLY A 248 24.91 -20.81 -4.77
CA GLY A 248 24.36 -22.17 -4.74
C GLY A 248 24.13 -22.72 -3.34
N ILE A 249 24.07 -21.86 -2.32
CA ILE A 249 23.84 -22.26 -0.93
C ILE A 249 22.33 -22.31 -0.68
N GLY A 250 21.78 -23.52 -0.55
CA GLY A 250 20.35 -23.71 -0.32
C GLY A 250 19.87 -23.52 1.12
N ARG A 251 20.76 -23.75 2.12
CA ARG A 251 20.41 -23.64 3.54
C ARG A 251 21.11 -22.44 4.17
N LEU A 252 20.33 -21.55 4.78
CA LEU A 252 20.86 -20.44 5.55
C LEU A 252 21.49 -20.96 6.86
N THR A 253 22.70 -20.50 7.16
CA THR A 253 23.44 -20.81 8.41
C THR A 253 23.91 -19.52 9.04
N GLN A 254 24.17 -19.51 10.35
CA GLN A 254 24.65 -18.31 11.05
C GLN A 254 25.94 -17.76 10.40
N ARG A 255 26.85 -18.63 9.98
CA ARG A 255 28.09 -18.26 9.28
C ARG A 255 27.85 -17.48 7.99
N VAL A 256 26.80 -17.83 7.24
CA VAL A 256 26.41 -17.10 6.01
C VAL A 256 25.87 -15.72 6.39
N THR A 257 25.00 -15.64 7.39
CA THR A 257 24.44 -14.38 7.89
C THR A 257 25.55 -13.45 8.41
N ASP A 258 26.50 -13.98 9.18
CA ASP A 258 27.65 -13.22 9.71
C ASP A 258 28.55 -12.69 8.59
N GLN A 259 28.81 -13.51 7.57
CA GLN A 259 29.59 -13.10 6.40
C GLN A 259 28.92 -11.97 5.62
N VAL A 260 27.61 -12.06 5.42
CA VAL A 260 26.83 -10.99 4.76
C VAL A 260 26.79 -9.74 5.62
N ARG A 261 26.64 -9.88 6.95
CA ARG A 261 26.71 -8.77 7.91
C ARG A 261 28.06 -8.07 7.87
N ALA A 262 29.17 -8.81 7.79
CA ALA A 262 30.50 -8.24 7.65
C ALA A 262 30.67 -7.49 6.31
N ALA A 263 30.10 -8.02 5.23
CA ALA A 263 30.16 -7.43 3.90
C ALA A 263 29.29 -6.16 3.73
N LEU A 264 28.38 -5.87 4.67
CA LEU A 264 27.53 -4.67 4.66
C LEU A 264 28.25 -3.36 4.99
N ASN A 265 29.48 -3.42 5.54
CA ASN A 265 30.21 -2.22 5.91
C ASN A 265 30.33 -1.24 4.74
N GLY A 266 29.79 -0.03 4.91
CA GLY A 266 29.75 1.02 3.89
C GLY A 266 28.74 0.83 2.76
N ARG A 267 27.82 -0.15 2.83
CA ARG A 267 26.80 -0.44 1.79
C ARG A 267 25.36 -0.25 2.24
N GLY A 268 25.12 -0.40 3.54
CA GLY A 268 23.82 -0.18 4.16
C GLY A 268 23.98 0.47 5.53
N ARG A 269 22.86 0.89 6.09
CA ARG A 269 22.79 1.41 7.47
C ARG A 269 21.75 0.61 8.26
N TRP A 270 22.00 0.46 9.55
CA TRP A 270 21.07 -0.18 10.47
C TRP A 270 20.02 0.85 10.93
N GLY A 271 18.79 0.39 11.14
CA GLY A 271 17.73 1.20 11.72
C GLY A 271 17.57 0.97 13.22
N ASP A 272 16.37 1.22 13.74
CA ASP A 272 16.00 0.92 15.13
C ASP A 272 15.99 -0.60 15.42
N GLU A 273 15.97 -1.42 14.38
CA GLU A 273 16.09 -2.88 14.47
C GLU A 273 17.49 -3.35 14.02
N ASP A 274 18.16 -4.10 14.90
CA ASP A 274 19.54 -4.60 14.69
C ASP A 274 19.68 -5.63 13.55
N ASP A 275 18.56 -6.12 13.04
CA ASP A 275 18.44 -7.11 11.98
C ASP A 275 17.84 -6.52 10.69
N VAL A 276 17.48 -5.23 10.65
CA VAL A 276 16.96 -4.57 9.45
C VAL A 276 17.99 -3.63 8.84
N VAL A 277 18.29 -3.88 7.57
CA VAL A 277 19.23 -3.11 6.76
C VAL A 277 18.47 -2.16 5.84
N TRP A 278 18.84 -0.90 5.90
CA TRP A 278 18.35 0.16 5.02
C TRP A 278 19.42 0.53 3.99
N ARG A 279 18.99 1.04 2.84
CA ARG A 279 19.92 1.68 1.90
C ARG A 279 20.48 2.96 2.54
N LEU A 280 21.66 3.35 2.07
CA LEU A 280 22.32 4.56 2.56
C LEU A 280 21.57 5.86 2.24
N ASP A 281 20.69 5.87 1.25
CA ASP A 281 19.87 7.02 0.87
C ASP A 281 18.49 7.05 1.54
N GLN A 282 18.13 6.00 2.29
CA GLN A 282 16.89 5.94 3.05
C GLN A 282 17.10 6.48 4.48
N ASP A 283 16.02 7.03 5.03
CA ASP A 283 15.95 7.41 6.43
C ASP A 283 15.27 6.30 7.26
N PRO A 284 15.99 5.63 8.17
CA PRO A 284 15.40 4.60 9.04
C PRO A 284 14.31 5.10 9.98
N ALA A 285 14.31 6.40 10.32
CA ALA A 285 13.25 7.02 11.10
C ALA A 285 11.98 7.33 10.26
N GLY A 286 12.13 7.35 8.93
CA GLY A 286 11.04 7.58 8.00
C GLY A 286 10.01 6.45 7.95
N VAL A 287 8.96 6.66 7.17
CA VAL A 287 7.88 5.67 6.96
C VAL A 287 8.03 5.02 5.60
N PRO A 288 8.42 3.72 5.54
CA PRO A 288 8.60 3.01 4.29
C PRO A 288 7.23 2.67 3.66
N PRO A 289 7.21 2.33 2.35
CA PRO A 289 6.02 1.77 1.72
C PRO A 289 5.67 0.41 2.35
N VAL A 290 4.39 0.06 2.36
CA VAL A 290 3.91 -1.24 2.83
C VAL A 290 3.93 -2.24 1.69
N ARG A 291 4.72 -3.31 1.84
CA ARG A 291 4.84 -4.34 0.80
C ARG A 291 4.04 -5.58 1.17
N VAL A 292 2.96 -5.83 0.43
CA VAL A 292 2.07 -6.98 0.63
C VAL A 292 2.64 -8.22 -0.03
N ALA A 293 2.28 -9.42 0.45
CA ALA A 293 2.73 -10.66 -0.16
C ALA A 293 2.44 -10.68 -1.67
N GLY A 294 3.50 -10.85 -2.47
CA GLY A 294 3.39 -10.95 -3.93
C GLY A 294 3.00 -12.35 -4.40
N GLN A 295 2.88 -12.52 -5.71
CA GLN A 295 2.67 -13.84 -6.33
C GLN A 295 4.00 -14.62 -6.37
N GLY A 296 3.97 -15.90 -6.01
CA GLY A 296 5.13 -16.80 -6.05
C GLY A 296 5.82 -17.05 -4.70
N ALA A 297 6.61 -18.12 -4.63
CA ALA A 297 7.22 -18.58 -3.37
C ALA A 297 8.25 -17.56 -2.81
N SER A 298 9.06 -16.95 -3.67
CA SER A 298 10.08 -15.97 -3.26
C SER A 298 9.50 -14.65 -2.78
N ALA A 299 8.23 -14.37 -3.07
CA ALA A 299 7.50 -13.16 -2.67
C ALA A 299 6.73 -13.33 -1.34
N ARG A 300 6.82 -14.50 -0.71
CA ARG A 300 6.29 -14.74 0.64
C ARG A 300 7.40 -14.48 1.65
N ARG A 301 7.07 -13.68 2.67
CA ARG A 301 7.94 -13.38 3.80
C ARG A 301 7.34 -14.02 5.04
N GLU A 302 8.19 -14.57 5.90
CA GLU A 302 7.80 -14.89 7.26
C GLU A 302 7.61 -13.59 8.05
N ILE A 303 6.75 -13.60 9.07
CA ILE A 303 6.39 -12.36 9.77
C ILE A 303 7.58 -11.66 10.44
N HIS A 304 8.58 -12.42 10.91
CA HIS A 304 9.81 -11.86 11.48
C HIS A 304 10.71 -11.20 10.41
N GLU A 305 10.59 -11.59 9.15
CA GLU A 305 11.33 -10.99 8.03
C GLU A 305 10.71 -9.67 7.54
N VAL A 306 9.52 -9.30 8.05
CA VAL A 306 8.89 -8.00 7.76
C VAL A 306 9.40 -6.96 8.76
N PRO A 307 10.09 -5.90 8.32
CA PRO A 307 10.54 -4.80 9.18
C PRO A 307 9.39 -4.19 10.00
N LEU A 308 9.62 -3.90 11.28
CA LEU A 308 8.65 -3.21 12.14
C LEU A 308 8.27 -1.86 11.57
N ALA A 309 9.16 -1.16 10.87
CA ALA A 309 8.82 0.09 10.20
C ALA A 309 7.72 -0.10 9.13
N GLU A 310 7.72 -1.23 8.39
CA GLU A 310 6.61 -1.57 7.48
C GLU A 310 5.34 -1.97 8.24
N VAL A 311 5.49 -2.67 9.37
CA VAL A 311 4.35 -3.04 10.22
C VAL A 311 3.70 -1.79 10.84
N ALA A 312 4.50 -0.83 11.28
CA ALA A 312 4.06 0.46 11.80
C ALA A 312 3.35 1.28 10.71
N ALA A 313 3.89 1.29 9.50
CA ALA A 313 3.24 1.89 8.34
C ALA A 313 1.89 1.22 8.03
N ALA A 314 1.81 -0.12 8.11
CA ALA A 314 0.57 -0.87 7.93
C ALA A 314 -0.47 -0.52 9.02
N ALA A 315 -0.05 -0.42 10.28
CA ALA A 315 -0.92 0.02 11.37
C ALA A 315 -1.45 1.44 11.11
N ARG A 316 -0.60 2.37 10.69
CA ARG A 316 -0.99 3.74 10.32
C ARG A 316 -2.05 3.78 9.23
N ILE A 317 -1.92 2.95 8.20
CA ILE A 317 -2.90 2.83 7.11
C ILE A 317 -4.24 2.30 7.62
N VAL A 318 -4.23 1.29 8.49
CA VAL A 318 -5.45 0.71 9.07
C VAL A 318 -6.20 1.75 9.92
N VAL A 319 -5.48 2.46 10.80
CA VAL A 319 -6.08 3.51 11.63
C VAL A 319 -6.62 4.65 10.78
N GLU A 320 -5.99 4.98 9.66
CA GLU A 320 -6.49 6.02 8.75
C GLU A 320 -7.82 5.65 8.07
N ARG A 321 -7.96 4.38 7.70
CA ARG A 321 -9.16 3.85 7.04
C ARG A 321 -10.33 3.65 8.00
N ALA A 322 -10.05 3.49 9.30
CA ALA A 322 -11.06 3.30 10.34
C ALA A 322 -11.34 4.63 11.09
N VAL A 323 -12.60 4.88 11.48
CA VAL A 323 -12.93 6.00 12.39
C VAL A 323 -12.67 5.53 13.84
N GLY A 324 -11.40 5.33 14.16
CA GLY A 324 -10.94 4.73 15.40
C GLY A 324 -11.18 3.22 15.48
N ILE A 325 -10.15 2.48 15.89
CA ILE A 325 -10.15 1.01 15.89
C ILE A 325 -9.65 0.49 17.24
N SER A 326 -10.17 -0.63 17.74
CA SER A 326 -9.62 -1.22 18.97
C SER A 326 -8.20 -1.74 18.72
N ALA A 327 -7.36 -1.74 19.76
CA ALA A 327 -5.98 -2.24 19.64
C ALA A 327 -5.90 -3.69 19.13
N GLY A 328 -6.82 -4.56 19.57
CA GLY A 328 -6.90 -5.94 19.10
C GLY A 328 -7.32 -6.06 17.63
N ASP A 329 -8.27 -5.23 17.18
CA ASP A 329 -8.69 -5.19 15.78
C ASP A 329 -7.59 -4.62 14.88
N LEU A 330 -6.87 -3.61 15.36
CA LEU A 330 -5.73 -3.02 14.65
C LEU A 330 -4.66 -4.08 14.35
N VAL A 331 -4.30 -4.90 15.34
CA VAL A 331 -3.32 -5.98 15.15
C VAL A 331 -3.80 -6.96 14.09
N ARG A 332 -5.08 -7.36 14.12
CA ARG A 332 -5.65 -8.29 13.15
C ARG A 332 -5.68 -7.70 11.74
N ASP A 333 -6.11 -6.46 11.59
CA ASP A 333 -6.25 -5.82 10.29
C ASP A 333 -4.89 -5.44 9.67
N ALA A 334 -3.92 -5.04 10.49
CA ALA A 334 -2.54 -4.81 10.03
C ALA A 334 -1.88 -6.12 9.57
N ALA A 335 -2.07 -7.22 10.31
CA ALA A 335 -1.60 -8.55 9.88
C ALA A 335 -2.19 -8.96 8.52
N ARG A 336 -3.50 -8.77 8.35
CA ARG A 336 -4.20 -9.05 7.07
C ARG A 336 -3.68 -8.18 5.93
N LEU A 337 -3.45 -6.89 6.18
CA LEU A 337 -2.92 -5.97 5.17
C LEU A 337 -1.53 -6.44 4.67
N LEU A 338 -0.69 -6.95 5.56
CA LEU A 338 0.62 -7.51 5.22
C LEU A 338 0.56 -8.90 4.54
N GLY A 339 -0.63 -9.49 4.42
CA GLY A 339 -0.85 -10.78 3.77
C GLY A 339 -0.88 -11.98 4.73
N PHE A 340 -0.87 -11.77 6.05
CA PHE A 340 -0.96 -12.85 7.03
C PHE A 340 -2.42 -13.14 7.38
N SER A 341 -2.98 -14.18 6.76
CA SER A 341 -4.38 -14.58 6.98
C SER A 341 -4.62 -15.22 8.36
N ARG A 342 -3.59 -15.88 8.93
CA ARG A 342 -3.66 -16.53 10.24
C ARG A 342 -2.91 -15.69 11.28
N THR A 343 -3.59 -15.29 12.35
CA THR A 343 -3.01 -14.58 13.49
C THR A 343 -2.42 -15.56 14.51
N THR A 344 -1.32 -16.21 14.13
CA THR A 344 -0.54 -17.02 15.09
C THR A 344 0.08 -16.13 16.18
N GLU A 345 0.51 -16.71 17.30
CA GLU A 345 1.18 -15.99 18.38
C GLU A 345 2.34 -15.12 17.89
N ARG A 346 3.23 -15.68 17.06
CA ARG A 346 4.36 -14.94 16.44
C ARG A 346 3.92 -13.76 15.59
N VAL A 347 2.76 -13.89 14.92
CA VAL A 347 2.21 -12.80 14.11
C VAL A 347 1.64 -11.70 15.00
N VAL A 348 0.88 -12.08 16.02
CA VAL A 348 0.32 -11.14 16.99
C VAL A 348 1.44 -10.37 17.69
N GLU A 349 2.48 -11.07 18.15
CA GLU A 349 3.63 -10.48 18.83
C GLU A 349 4.35 -9.46 17.95
N ARG A 350 4.75 -9.86 16.73
CA ARG A 350 5.44 -8.96 15.79
C ARG A 350 4.59 -7.75 15.41
N VAL A 351 3.31 -7.96 15.14
CA VAL A 351 2.41 -6.86 14.76
C VAL A 351 2.17 -5.92 15.93
N THR A 352 2.03 -6.45 17.15
CA THR A 352 1.93 -5.64 18.37
C THR A 352 3.18 -4.78 18.57
N SER A 353 4.38 -5.33 18.35
CA SER A 353 5.63 -4.56 18.39
C SER A 353 5.65 -3.45 17.32
N GLY A 354 5.11 -3.70 16.12
CA GLY A 354 5.02 -2.67 15.08
C GLY A 354 3.99 -1.58 15.38
N VAL A 355 2.87 -1.94 16.00
CA VAL A 355 1.87 -0.98 16.51
C VAL A 355 2.48 -0.10 17.61
N ARG A 356 3.29 -0.70 18.49
CA ARG A 356 4.04 0.05 19.51
C ARG A 356 5.00 1.05 18.85
N LEU A 357 5.80 0.60 17.88
CA LEU A 357 6.70 1.47 17.14
C LEU A 357 5.93 2.61 16.42
N ALA A 358 4.74 2.33 15.88
CA ALA A 358 3.89 3.35 15.28
C ALA A 358 3.45 4.42 16.28
N ALA A 359 3.15 4.03 17.53
CA ALA A 359 2.81 4.97 18.59
C ALA A 359 4.03 5.76 19.06
N GLU A 360 5.19 5.11 19.24
CA GLU A 360 6.46 5.75 19.62
C GLU A 360 6.92 6.77 18.57
N ARG A 361 6.69 6.50 17.28
CA ARG A 361 7.00 7.42 16.17
C ARG A 361 5.88 8.44 15.90
N GLU A 362 4.88 8.54 16.78
CA GLU A 362 3.74 9.43 16.67
C GLU A 362 2.98 9.31 15.34
N LEU A 363 2.97 8.11 14.73
CA LEU A 363 2.19 7.83 13.53
C LEU A 363 0.72 7.63 13.89
N ILE A 364 0.46 6.99 15.04
CA ILE A 364 -0.86 6.73 15.61
C ILE A 364 -0.86 7.14 17.08
N ARG A 365 -2.04 7.40 17.64
CA ARG A 365 -2.25 7.58 19.09
C ARG A 365 -3.08 6.41 19.62
N ILE A 366 -2.79 5.92 20.81
CA ILE A 366 -3.56 4.85 21.47
C ILE A 366 -4.07 5.37 22.81
N ASP A 367 -5.37 5.63 22.90
CA ASP A 367 -6.03 6.13 24.11
C ASP A 367 -7.20 5.21 24.48
N GLY A 368 -7.28 4.78 25.74
CA GLY A 368 -8.39 3.94 26.23
C GLY A 368 -8.62 2.66 25.42
N GLY A 369 -7.55 2.06 24.87
CA GLY A 369 -7.61 0.85 24.04
C GLY A 369 -8.07 1.08 22.60
N ARG A 370 -8.26 2.34 22.17
CA ARG A 370 -8.58 2.71 20.79
C ARG A 370 -7.41 3.43 20.14
N ALA A 371 -7.11 3.06 18.90
CA ALA A 371 -6.12 3.73 18.08
C ALA A 371 -6.76 4.76 17.14
N THR A 372 -6.18 5.95 17.07
CA THR A 372 -6.61 7.08 16.23
C THR A 372 -5.41 7.75 15.54
N LEU A 373 -5.69 8.61 14.55
CA LEU A 373 -4.65 9.44 13.97
C LEU A 373 -4.29 10.59 14.93
N PRO A 374 -3.00 10.99 15.00
CA PRO A 374 -2.60 12.22 15.66
C PRO A 374 -3.20 13.43 14.92
N ASP A 375 -3.41 14.51 15.67
CA ASP A 375 -4.07 15.75 15.22
C ASP A 375 -3.26 16.58 14.21
#